data_AF-X0WMV7-F1
#
_entry.id   AF-X0WMV7-F1
#
_cell.length_a   1.000
_cell.length_b   1.000
_cell.length_c   1.000
_cell.angle_alpha   90.00
_cell.angle_beta   90.00
_cell.angle_gamma   90.00
#
_symmetry.space_group_name_H-M   'P 1'
#
loop_
_entity.id
_entity.type
_entity.pdbx_description
1 polymer ?
#
loop_
_entity_poly.entity_id
_entity_poly.type
_entity_poly.pdbx_seq_one_letter_code
_entity_poly.pdbx_strand_id
1 'polypeptide(L)'
;MESKDFVKDLSIAQDLMRNEKYQEALILLGRLKELDKAGNFDYNLTHKLYQLISNSQSLYNQQVVLGTIQEISQKHKSISFSKLNEL
;
A
#
# COMPACT_ATOMS: atom_id res chain seq x y z
N MET A 1 14.41 14.41 11.54
CA MET A 1 14.08 13.05 12.00
C MET A 1 15.37 12.25 12.02
N GLU A 2 15.67 11.53 13.10
CA GLU A 2 16.86 10.70 13.14
C GLU A 2 16.65 9.39 12.36
N SER A 3 17.73 8.78 11.87
CA SER A 3 17.66 7.51 11.12
C SER A 3 16.92 6.40 11.89
N LYS A 4 17.03 6.39 13.23
CA LYS A 4 16.30 5.45 14.11
C LYS A 4 14.78 5.59 14.02
N ASP A 5 14.29 6.83 13.96
CA ASP A 5 12.85 7.10 13.84
C ASP A 5 12.34 6.67 12.46
N PHE A 6 13.15 6.88 11.41
CA PHE A 6 12.82 6.42 10.04
C PHE A 6 12.68 4.90 9.98
N VAL A 7 13.62 4.16 10.59
CA VAL A 7 13.59 2.70 10.65
C VAL A 7 12.36 2.21 11.43
N LYS A 8 12.03 2.87 12.53
CA LYS A 8 10.85 2.54 13.33
C LYS A 8 9.56 2.72 12.51
N ASP A 9 9.42 3.85 11.81
CA ASP A 9 8.25 4.12 10.99
C ASP A 9 8.14 3.18 9.78
N LEU A 10 9.27 2.77 9.19
CA LEU A 10 9.27 1.70 8.18
C LEU A 10 8.76 0.38 8.76
N SER A 11 9.14 0.03 10.00
CA SER A 11 8.64 -1.18 10.67
C SER A 11 7.14 -1.09 10.92
N ILE A 12 6.66 0.08 11.37
CA ILE A 12 5.22 0.31 11.58
C ILE A 12 4.46 0.15 10.26
N ALA A 13 4.98 0.68 9.16
CA ALA A 13 4.36 0.50 7.84
C ALA A 13 4.29 -0.98 7.45
N GLN A 14 5.34 -1.77 7.72
CA GLN A 14 5.32 -3.21 7.48
C GLN A 14 4.28 -3.93 8.33
N ASP A 15 4.12 -3.55 9.59
CA ASP A 15 3.09 -4.13 10.47
C ASP A 15 1.68 -3.75 10.02
N LEU A 16 1.46 -2.52 9.52
CA LEU A 16 0.19 -2.13 8.90
C LEU A 16 -0.12 -3.00 7.68
N MET A 17 0.86 -3.25 6.80
CA MET A 17 0.70 -4.14 5.65
C MET A 17 0.37 -5.58 6.06
N ARG A 18 1.02 -6.11 7.12
CA ARG A 18 0.73 -7.46 7.65
C ARG A 18 -0.69 -7.61 8.17
N ASN A 19 -1.27 -6.52 8.67
CA ASN A 19 -2.65 -6.46 9.13
C ASN A 19 -3.62 -5.99 8.03
N GLU A 20 -3.20 -6.04 6.75
CA GLU A 20 -3.99 -5.64 5.57
C GLU A 20 -4.49 -4.18 5.59
N LYS A 21 -3.86 -3.32 6.40
CA LYS A 21 -4.17 -1.89 6.50
C LYS A 21 -3.39 -1.09 5.45
N TYR A 22 -3.56 -1.45 4.18
CA TYR A 22 -2.70 -0.94 3.10
C TYR A 22 -2.83 0.58 2.88
N GLN A 23 -4.03 1.15 3.02
CA GLN A 23 -4.23 2.59 2.89
C GLN A 23 -3.46 3.37 3.98
N GLU A 24 -3.52 2.91 5.23
CA GLU A 24 -2.79 3.51 6.35
C GLU A 24 -1.27 3.39 6.14
N ALA A 25 -0.81 2.22 5.67
CA ALA A 25 0.59 2.01 5.30
C ALA A 25 1.03 3.00 4.21
N LEU A 26 0.20 3.20 3.17
CA LEU A 26 0.51 4.15 2.08
C LEU A 26 0.61 5.60 2.55
N ILE A 27 -0.25 6.03 3.47
CA ILE A 27 -0.18 7.38 4.06
C ILE A 27 1.14 7.55 4.81
N LEU A 28 1.53 6.58 5.64
CA LEU A 28 2.79 6.63 6.40
C LEU A 28 4.00 6.61 5.46
N LEU A 29 4.04 5.69 4.50
CA LEU A 29 5.12 5.56 3.52
C LEU A 29 5.24 6.82 2.63
N GLY A 30 4.11 7.46 2.30
CA GLY A 30 4.10 8.74 1.59
C GLY A 30 4.77 9.85 2.38
N ARG A 31 4.53 9.93 3.69
CA ARG A 31 5.23 10.88 4.58
C ARG A 31 6.73 10.58 4.64
N LEU A 32 7.10 9.30 4.77
CA LEU A 32 8.51 8.89 4.76
C LEU A 32 9.21 9.22 3.44
N LYS A 33 8.51 9.13 2.31
CA LYS A 33 9.03 9.54 1.00
C LYS A 33 9.34 11.03 0.92
N GLU A 34 8.51 11.89 1.50
CA GLU A 34 8.81 13.33 1.53
C GLU A 34 9.99 13.64 2.46
N LEU A 35 10.12 12.91 3.57
CA LEU A 35 11.27 13.02 4.45
C LEU A 35 12.56 12.52 3.79
N ASP A 36 12.49 11.43 3.03
CA ASP A 36 13.61 10.86 2.26
C ASP A 36 14.16 11.86 1.24
N LYS A 37 13.30 12.57 0.52
CA LYS A 37 13.71 13.64 -0.42
C LYS A 37 14.44 14.81 0.25
N ALA A 38 14.09 15.11 1.51
CA ALA A 38 14.65 16.23 2.26
C ALA A 38 15.86 15.83 3.13
N GLY A 39 16.06 14.52 3.33
CA GLY A 39 17.09 13.95 4.19
C GLY A 39 18.23 13.32 3.41
N ASN A 40 19.21 12.80 4.14
CA ASN A 40 20.33 12.05 3.58
C ASN A 40 20.35 10.65 4.25
N PHE A 41 19.36 9.82 3.90
CA PHE A 41 19.27 8.44 4.39
C PHE A 41 20.16 7.52 3.56
N ASP A 42 20.55 6.37 4.13
CA ASP A 42 21.35 5.42 3.38
C ASP A 42 20.51 4.72 2.29
N TYR A 43 21.20 4.31 1.23
CA TYR A 43 20.60 3.68 0.06
C TYR A 43 19.69 2.50 0.39
N ASN A 44 20.03 1.66 1.37
CA ASN A 44 19.23 0.50 1.73
C ASN A 44 17.89 0.91 2.35
N LEU A 45 17.87 1.97 3.16
CA LEU A 45 16.64 2.50 3.75
C LEU A 45 15.74 3.12 2.68
N THR A 46 16.33 3.93 1.79
CA THR A 46 15.62 4.50 0.65
C THR A 46 15.05 3.37 -0.23
N HIS A 47 15.86 2.39 -0.61
CA HIS A 47 15.41 1.27 -1.43
C HIS A 47 14.28 0.48 -0.76
N LYS A 48 14.40 0.18 0.53
CA LYS A 48 13.35 -0.49 1.31
C LYS A 48 12.06 0.32 1.32
N LEU A 49 12.12 1.64 1.52
CA LEU A 49 10.95 2.52 1.48
C LEU A 49 10.22 2.39 0.13
N TYR A 50 10.93 2.53 -0.99
CA TYR A 50 10.32 2.45 -2.32
C TYR A 50 9.73 1.07 -2.62
N GLN A 51 10.38 -0.02 -2.18
CA GLN A 51 9.81 -1.37 -2.25
C GLN A 51 8.49 -1.49 -1.49
N LEU A 52 8.44 -0.97 -0.25
CA LEU A 52 7.22 -1.02 0.55
C LEU A 52 6.10 -0.17 -0.04
N ILE A 53 6.41 0.97 -0.65
CA ILE A 53 5.44 1.80 -1.38
C ILE A 53 4.84 1.00 -2.53
N SER A 54 5.68 0.43 -3.40
CA SER A 54 5.23 -0.35 -4.56
C SER A 54 4.35 -1.53 -4.15
N ASN A 55 4.80 -2.29 -3.15
CA ASN A 55 4.05 -3.43 -2.62
C ASN A 55 2.71 -3.00 -2.01
N SER A 56 2.69 -1.94 -1.20
CA SER A 56 1.46 -1.45 -0.58
C SER A 56 0.46 -0.95 -1.62
N GLN A 57 0.91 -0.30 -2.69
CA GLN A 57 0.04 0.15 -3.79
C GLN A 57 -0.57 -1.04 -4.52
N SER A 58 0.24 -2.05 -4.84
CA SER A 58 -0.26 -3.28 -5.49
C SER A 58 -1.30 -3.99 -4.63
N LEU A 59 -1.00 -4.17 -3.34
CA LEU A 59 -1.90 -4.84 -2.39
C LEU A 59 -3.20 -4.06 -2.16
N TYR A 60 -3.13 -2.74 -2.03
CA TYR A 60 -4.31 -1.90 -1.93
C TYR A 60 -5.21 -2.01 -3.17
N ASN A 61 -4.63 -1.97 -4.37
CA ASN A 61 -5.38 -2.12 -5.61
C ASN A 61 -6.05 -3.51 -5.70
N GLN A 62 -5.33 -4.56 -5.31
CA GLN A 62 -5.88 -5.91 -5.25
C GLN A 62 -7.04 -6.00 -4.24
N GLN A 63 -6.91 -5.39 -3.06
CA GLN A 63 -7.96 -5.32 -2.05
C GLN A 63 -9.23 -4.66 -2.60
N VAL A 64 -9.09 -3.54 -3.32
CA VAL A 64 -10.21 -2.85 -3.96
C VAL A 64 -10.90 -3.74 -4.99
N VAL A 65 -10.13 -4.37 -5.89
CA VAL A 65 -10.67 -5.27 -6.92
C VAL A 65 -11.41 -6.45 -6.29
N LEU A 66 -10.83 -7.10 -5.29
CA LEU A 66 -11.45 -8.22 -4.59
C LEU A 66 -12.74 -7.79 -3.87
N GLY A 67 -12.74 -6.62 -3.22
CA GLY A 67 -13.94 -6.05 -2.61
C GLY A 67 -15.06 -5.86 -3.64
N THR A 68 -14.75 -5.25 -4.79
CA THR A 68 -15.72 -5.08 -5.89
C THR A 68 -16.26 -6.42 -6.40
N ILE A 69 -15.38 -7.41 -6.63
CA ILE A 69 -15.81 -8.75 -7.06
C ILE A 69 -16.72 -9.40 -6.01
N GLN A 70 -16.38 -9.26 -4.72
CA GLN A 70 -17.17 -9.81 -3.63
C GLN A 70 -18.56 -9.18 -3.59
N GLU A 71 -18.67 -7.86 -3.70
CA GLU A 71 -19.96 -7.16 -3.74
C GLU A 71 -20.83 -7.60 -4.94
N ILE A 72 -20.22 -7.77 -6.12
CA ILE A 72 -20.91 -8.28 -7.30
C ILE A 72 -21.41 -9.70 -7.06
N SER A 73 -20.57 -10.58 -6.49
CA SER A 73 -20.90 -11.98 -6.23
C SER A 73 -22.07 -12.14 -5.26
N GLN A 74 -22.22 -11.22 -4.31
CA GLN A 74 -23.34 -11.19 -3.37
C GLN A 74 -24.65 -10.76 -4.04
N LYS A 75 -24.59 -9.88 -5.04
CA LYS A 75 -25.78 -9.34 -5.75
C LYS A 75 -26.18 -10.19 -6.95
N HIS A 76 -25.22 -10.88 -7.57
CA HIS A 76 -25.39 -11.59 -8.82
C HIS A 76 -24.64 -12.93 -8.79
N LYS A 77 -25.30 -14.01 -9.22
CA LYS A 77 -24.64 -15.30 -9.43
C LYS A 77 -23.62 -15.30 -10.58
N SER A 78 -23.75 -14.36 -11.52
CA SER A 78 -22.88 -14.22 -12.68
C SER A 78 -22.92 -12.79 -13.23
N ILE A 79 -21.81 -12.31 -13.76
CA ILE A 79 -21.69 -11.03 -14.49
C ILE A 79 -21.13 -11.31 -15.90
N SER A 80 -21.60 -10.58 -16.91
CA SER A 80 -21.00 -10.64 -18.25
C SER A 80 -19.69 -9.85 -18.30
N PHE A 81 -18.76 -10.25 -19.17
CA PHE A 81 -17.51 -9.51 -19.36
C PHE A 81 -17.71 -8.06 -19.81
N SER A 82 -18.73 -7.79 -20.64
CA SER A 82 -19.08 -6.42 -21.04
C SER A 82 -19.38 -5.54 -19.82
N LYS A 83 -20.16 -6.05 -18.88
CA LYS A 83 -20.56 -5.34 -17.67
C LYS A 83 -19.42 -5.23 -16.65
N LEU A 84 -18.47 -6.17 -16.67
CA LEU A 84 -17.26 -6.09 -15.86
C LEU A 84 -16.31 -4.99 -16.35
N ASN A 85 -16.19 -4.79 -17.66
CA ASN A 85 -15.31 -3.77 -18.25
C ASN A 85 -15.80 -2.32 -18.04
N GLU A 86 -17.06 -2.12 -17.66
CA GLU A 86 -17.68 -0.81 -17.43
C GLU A 86 -17.59 -0.33 -15.97
N LEU A 87 -17.06 -1.17 -15.08
CA LEU A 87 -16.85 -0.89 -13.66
C LEU A 87 -15.43 -0.39 -13.39
#